data_AF-A0A7J4U430-F1
#
_entry.id   AF-A0A7J4U430-F1
#
_cell.length_a   1.000
_cell.length_b   1.000
_cell.length_c   1.000
_cell.angle_alpha   90.00
_cell.angle_beta   90.00
_cell.angle_gamma   90.00
#
_symmetry.space_group_name_H-M   'P 1'
#
loop_
_entity.id
_entity.type
_entity.pdbx_description
1 polymer ?
#
loop_
_entity_poly.entity_id
_entity_poly.type
_entity_poly.pdbx_seq_one_letter_code
_entity_poly.pdbx_strand_id
1 'polypeptide(L)'
;AVLLTERTGARGVQTGEVYDVYDQACHHVGKAPLTARRVSMLISNLDMLGLITARTVSRGRYGRTKEIHSSLPPNVDAAAIIQDSEPDLEPIFSSKYRHQSRL
;
A
#
# COMPACT_ATOMS: atom_id res chain seq x y z
N ALA A 1 -3.76 1.55 -0.01
CA ALA A 1 -2.37 1.92 0.34
C ALA A 1 -1.40 1.69 -0.83
N VAL A 2 -1.11 0.45 -1.25
CA VAL A 2 -0.15 0.17 -2.36
C VAL A 2 -0.46 0.99 -3.63
N LEU A 3 -1.71 0.91 -4.12
CA LEU A 3 -2.17 1.68 -5.29
C LEU A 3 -2.05 3.20 -5.11
N LEU A 4 -2.28 3.70 -3.90
CA LEU A 4 -2.20 5.15 -3.59
C LEU A 4 -0.75 5.62 -3.60
N THR A 5 0.16 4.80 -3.06
CA THR A 5 1.58 5.14 -3.03
C THR A 5 2.22 5.04 -4.42
N GLU A 6 1.84 4.07 -5.25
CA GLU A 6 2.34 3.95 -6.62
C GLU A 6 1.94 5.15 -7.52
N ARG A 7 0.76 5.73 -7.32
CA ARG A 7 0.29 6.93 -8.05
C ARG A 7 1.22 8.13 -7.90
N THR A 8 2.07 8.16 -6.87
CA THR A 8 3.06 9.23 -6.66
C THR A 8 4.33 9.09 -7.50
N GLY A 9 4.44 8.05 -8.35
CA GLY A 9 5.61 7.82 -9.21
C GLY A 9 6.81 7.21 -8.48
N ALA A 10 6.66 6.83 -7.22
CA ALA A 10 7.70 6.18 -6.44
C ALA A 10 8.01 4.78 -7.00
N ARG A 11 9.23 4.57 -7.52
CA ARG A 11 9.72 3.25 -7.93
C ARG A 11 9.99 2.40 -6.68
N GLY A 12 9.24 1.30 -6.54
CA GLY A 12 9.37 0.31 -5.47
C GLY A 12 8.89 0.85 -4.12
N VAL A 13 7.63 0.59 -3.77
CA VAL A 13 7.05 1.05 -2.51
C VAL A 13 7.56 0.19 -1.36
N GLN A 14 8.07 0.82 -0.30
CA GLN A 14 8.57 0.10 0.87
C GLN A 14 7.44 -0.27 1.83
N THR A 15 7.58 -1.36 2.59
CA THR A 15 6.58 -1.77 3.59
C THR A 15 6.24 -0.66 4.60
N GLY A 16 7.22 0.15 5.00
CA GLY A 16 6.99 1.31 5.87
C GLY A 16 6.11 2.37 5.20
N GLU A 17 6.42 2.72 3.95
CA GLU A 17 5.62 3.67 3.15
C GLU A 17 4.17 3.17 2.95
N VAL A 18 3.98 1.85 2.75
CA VAL A 18 2.63 1.26 2.68
C VAL A 18 1.90 1.41 4.02
N TYR A 19 2.57 1.16 5.14
CA TYR A 19 1.97 1.26 6.45
C TYR A 19 1.56 2.69 6.79
N ASP A 20 2.41 3.69 6.51
CA ASP A 20 2.11 5.09 6.82
C ASP A 20 0.89 5.61 6.06
N VAL A 21 0.74 5.21 4.78
CA VAL A 21 -0.43 5.55 3.97
C VAL A 21 -1.67 4.81 4.46
N TYR A 22 -1.52 3.54 4.89
CA TYR A 22 -2.61 2.76 5.48
C TYR A 22 -3.11 3.39 6.80
N ASP A 23 -2.19 3.78 7.67
CA ASP A 23 -2.49 4.42 8.96
C ASP A 23 -3.28 5.73 8.76
N GLN A 24 -2.79 6.59 7.87
CA GLN A 24 -3.50 7.81 7.47
C GLN A 24 -4.87 7.50 6.85
N ALA A 25 -4.97 6.47 6.01
CA ALA A 25 -6.24 6.09 5.38
C ALA A 25 -7.27 5.64 6.43
N CYS A 26 -6.85 4.84 7.42
CA CYS A 26 -7.70 4.45 8.54
C CYS A 26 -8.22 5.66 9.32
N HIS A 27 -7.35 6.66 9.57
CA HIS A 27 -7.76 7.90 10.23
C HIS A 27 -8.77 8.72 9.42
N HIS A 28 -8.64 8.78 8.09
CA HIS A 28 -9.59 9.49 7.24
C HIS A 28 -11.01 8.90 7.29
N VAL A 29 -11.15 7.59 7.52
CA VAL A 29 -12.44 6.89 7.64
C VAL A 29 -12.85 6.60 9.08
N GLY A 30 -12.15 7.16 10.08
CA GLY A 30 -12.46 6.96 11.50
C GLY A 30 -12.29 5.52 12.00
N LYS A 31 -11.49 4.69 11.30
CA LYS A 31 -11.21 3.29 11.70
C LYS A 31 -9.89 3.21 12.46
N ALA A 32 -9.82 2.33 13.45
CA ALA A 32 -8.57 2.06 14.17
C ALA A 32 -7.59 1.25 13.27
N PRO A 33 -6.35 1.71 13.08
CA PRO A 33 -5.37 1.01 12.25
C PRO A 33 -4.91 -0.30 12.93
N LEU A 34 -4.68 -1.32 12.10
CA LEU A 34 -3.97 -2.53 12.53
C LEU A 34 -2.48 -2.24 12.77
N THR A 35 -1.80 -3.08 13.55
CA THR A 35 -0.36 -2.94 13.75
C THR A 35 0.43 -3.19 12.47
N ALA A 36 1.62 -2.58 12.35
CA ALA A 36 2.52 -2.78 11.22
C ALA A 36 2.83 -4.26 10.92
N ARG A 37 2.89 -5.10 11.96
CA ARG A 37 3.05 -6.56 11.83
C ARG A 37 1.85 -7.20 11.13
N ARG A 38 0.62 -6.84 11.49
CA ARG A 38 -0.60 -7.37 10.86
C ARG A 38 -0.70 -6.94 9.41
N VAL A 39 -0.43 -5.67 9.12
CA VAL A 39 -0.41 -5.14 7.75
C VAL A 39 0.64 -5.85 6.89
N SER A 40 1.83 -6.10 7.45
CA SER A 40 2.88 -6.88 6.75
C SER A 40 2.42 -8.30 6.41
N MET A 41 1.64 -8.97 7.27
CA MET A 41 1.07 -10.28 6.95
C MET A 41 0.02 -10.20 5.85
N LEU A 42 -0.83 -9.16 5.84
CA LEU A 42 -1.80 -8.93 4.76
C LEU A 42 -1.09 -8.71 3.42
N ILE A 43 0.01 -7.95 3.41
CA ILE A 43 0.85 -7.76 2.22
C ILE A 43 1.38 -9.12 1.73
N SER A 44 1.93 -9.96 2.60
CA SER A 44 2.39 -11.31 2.21
C SER A 44 1.26 -12.19 1.66
N ASN A 45 0.04 -12.07 2.19
CA ASN A 45 -1.11 -12.80 1.66
C ASN A 45 -1.49 -12.32 0.25
N LEU A 46 -1.48 -11.00 0.01
CA LEU A 46 -1.74 -10.44 -1.32
C LEU A 46 -0.67 -10.85 -2.35
N ASP A 47 0.59 -10.96 -1.90
CA ASP A 47 1.69 -11.46 -2.72
C ASP A 47 1.50 -12.94 -3.10
N MET A 48 1.08 -13.77 -2.14
CA MET A 48 0.74 -15.17 -2.39
C MET A 48 -0.43 -15.34 -3.37
N LEU A 49 -1.39 -14.42 -3.35
CA LEU A 49 -2.51 -14.38 -4.29
C LEU A 49 -2.12 -13.84 -5.68
N GLY A 50 -0.90 -13.33 -5.85
CA GLY A 50 -0.42 -12.74 -7.11
C GLY A 50 -1.04 -11.37 -7.43
N LEU A 51 -1.69 -10.73 -6.47
CA LEU A 51 -2.29 -9.39 -6.66
C LEU A 51 -1.24 -8.28 -6.57
N ILE A 52 -0.16 -8.53 -5.82
CA ILE A 52 1.02 -7.69 -5.72
C ILE A 52 2.26 -8.57 -5.84
N THR A 53 3.42 -7.94 -6.06
CA THR A 53 4.73 -8.56 -5.97
C THR A 53 5.51 -7.88 -4.85
N ALA A 54 5.94 -8.62 -3.82
CA ALA A 54 6.69 -8.12 -2.67
C ALA A 54 8.10 -8.71 -2.60
N ARG A 55 9.05 -8.14 -3.36
CA ARG A 55 10.43 -8.64 -3.45
C ARG A 55 11.32 -8.11 -2.35
N THR A 56 12.15 -8.97 -1.75
CA THR A 56 13.13 -8.54 -0.75
C THR A 56 14.41 -8.09 -1.44
N VAL A 57 14.83 -6.86 -1.18
CA VAL A 57 16.02 -6.23 -1.76
C VAL A 57 17.03 -5.93 -0.65
N SER A 58 18.30 -6.26 -0.89
CA SER A 58 19.38 -5.91 0.02
C SER A 58 19.74 -4.43 -0.13
N ARG A 59 19.91 -3.73 1.00
CA ARG A 59 20.43 -2.35 1.09
C ARG A 59 21.79 -2.31 1.78
N GLY A 60 22.55 -3.42 1.78
CA GLY A 60 23.87 -3.49 2.41
C GLY A 60 23.79 -3.30 3.93
N ARG A 61 24.60 -2.39 4.48
CA ARG A 61 24.62 -2.10 5.93
C ARG A 61 23.29 -1.54 6.46
N TYR A 62 22.44 -1.02 5.59
CA TYR A 62 21.11 -0.51 5.93
C TYR A 62 20.04 -1.62 6.01
N GLY A 63 20.44 -2.88 5.89
CA GLY A 63 19.57 -4.04 6.06
C GLY A 63 18.88 -4.48 4.78
N ARG A 64 17.68 -5.05 4.92
CA ARG A 64 16.88 -5.59 3.82
C ARG A 64 15.50 -4.95 3.86
N THR A 65 14.99 -4.57 2.70
CA THR A 65 13.67 -3.96 2.57
C THR A 65 12.85 -4.73 1.57
N LYS A 66 11.53 -4.81 1.77
CA LYS A 66 10.61 -5.30 0.75
C LYS A 66 10.21 -4.15 -0.17
N GLU A 67 10.46 -4.30 -1.47
CA GLU A 67 9.89 -3.46 -2.52
C GLU A 67 8.60 -4.12 -3.00
N ILE A 68 7.51 -3.36 -2.95
CA ILE A 68 6.16 -3.80 -3.27
C ILE A 68 5.71 -3.11 -4.55
N HIS A 69 5.12 -3.89 -5.45
CA HIS A 69 4.57 -3.46 -6.72
C HIS A 69 3.18 -4.07 -6.93
N SER A 70 2.24 -3.32 -7.50
CA SER A 70 0.98 -3.90 -7.99
C SER A 70 1.26 -4.87 -9.14
N SER A 71 0.57 -6.02 -9.13
CA SER A 71 0.63 -7.02 -10.19
C SER A 71 -0.70 -7.16 -10.93
N LEU A 72 -1.58 -6.18 -10.75
CA LEU A 72 -2.86 -6.13 -11.42
C LEU A 72 -2.69 -5.84 -12.92
N PRO A 73 -3.46 -6.50 -13.79
CA PRO A 73 -3.40 -6.23 -15.22
C PRO A 73 -4.02 -4.86 -15.53
N PRO A 74 -3.59 -4.19 -16.63
CA PRO A 74 -3.95 -2.80 -16.92
C PRO A 74 -5.44 -2.57 -17.18
N ASN A 75 -6.19 -3.63 -17.46
CA ASN A 75 -7.64 -3.61 -17.64
C ASN A 75 -8.43 -3.72 -16.33
N VAL A 76 -7.77 -3.87 -15.19
CA VAL A 76 -8.41 -3.97 -13.86
C VAL A 76 -8.18 -2.69 -13.10
N ASP A 77 -9.25 -1.90 -12.93
CA ASP A 77 -9.25 -0.75 -12.03
C ASP A 77 -9.68 -1.19 -10.62
N ALA A 78 -8.70 -1.59 -9.82
CA ALA A 78 -8.96 -1.98 -8.44
C ALA A 78 -9.51 -0.84 -7.58
N ALA A 79 -9.24 0.44 -7.90
CA ALA A 79 -9.81 1.54 -7.14
C ALA A 79 -11.32 1.64 -7.39
N ALA A 80 -11.73 1.54 -8.67
CA ALA A 80 -13.14 1.51 -9.04
C ALA A 80 -13.89 0.30 -8.43
N ILE A 81 -13.29 -0.90 -8.50
CA ILE A 81 -13.88 -2.12 -7.93
C ILE A 81 -14.09 -1.99 -6.41
N ILE A 82 -13.10 -1.45 -5.69
CA ILE A 82 -13.20 -1.26 -4.24
C ILE A 82 -14.28 -0.24 -3.91
N GLN A 83 -14.35 0.87 -4.66
CA GLN A 83 -15.34 1.92 -4.44
C GLN A 83 -16.78 1.45 -4.71
N ASP A 84 -16.98 0.60 -5.72
CA ASP A 84 -18.28 0.01 -6.02
C ASP A 84 -18.73 -0.99 -4.94
N SER A 85 -17.78 -1.78 -4.42
CA SER A 85 -18.06 -2.78 -3.38
C SER A 85 -18.31 -2.15 -2.00
N GLU A 86 -17.55 -1.10 -1.66
CA GLU A 86 -17.54 -0.49 -0.33
C GLU A 86 -17.53 1.05 -0.47
N PRO A 87 -18.71 1.69 -0.62
CA PRO A 87 -18.82 3.12 -0.91
C PRO A 87 -18.27 4.01 0.21
N ASP A 88 -18.29 3.55 1.46
CA ASP A 88 -17.73 4.24 2.62
C ASP A 88 -16.20 4.43 2.53
N LEU A 89 -15.53 3.76 1.59
CA LEU A 89 -14.10 3.91 1.34
C LEU A 89 -13.78 4.98 0.28
N GLU A 90 -14.77 5.62 -0.34
CA GLU A 90 -14.56 6.71 -1.29
C GLU A 90 -13.58 7.79 -0.77
N PRO A 91 -13.68 8.26 0.49
CA PRO A 91 -12.81 9.32 1.00
C PRO A 91 -11.32 8.96 0.97
N ILE A 92 -10.99 7.66 0.99
CA ILE A 92 -9.60 7.18 0.94
C ILE A 92 -8.96 7.49 -0.43
N PHE A 93 -9.74 7.47 -1.51
CA PHE A 93 -9.20 7.72 -2.84
C PHE A 93 -9.10 9.21 -3.19
N SER A 94 -9.89 10.05 -2.54
CA SER A 94 -9.90 11.52 -2.72
C SER A 94 -8.99 12.26 -1.72
N SER A 95 -8.60 11.63 -0.62
CA SER A 95 -7.75 12.22 0.41
C SER A 95 -6.30 12.44 -0.01
N LYS A 96 -5.67 13.46 0.59
CA LYS A 96 -4.23 13.72 0.44
C LYS A 96 -3.44 12.96 1.50
N TYR A 97 -2.35 12.32 1.08
CA TYR A 97 -1.46 11.57 1.96
C TYR A 97 -0.12 12.25 2.12
N ARG A 98 0.41 12.24 3.34
CA ARG A 98 1.80 12.64 3.61
C ARG A 98 2.70 11.44 3.31
N HIS A 99 3.63 11.64 2.38
CA HIS A 99 4.64 10.66 2.04
C HIS A 99 5.96 10.98 2.75
N GLN A 100 6.68 9.95 3.20
CA GLN A 100 8.02 10.16 3.75
C GLN A 100 8.97 10.60 2.63
N SER A 101 9.79 11.61 2.93
CA SER A 101 10.91 12.00 2.06
C SER A 101 11.93 10.85 2.05
N ARG A 102 12.24 10.31 0.87
CA ARG A 102 13.37 9.39 0.72
C ARG A 102 14.66 10.18 0.94
N LEU A 103 15.46 9.77 1.93
CA LEU A 103 16.82 10.25 2.18
C LEU A 103 17.76 9.82 1.06
#